data_AF-A0A9E0UH42-F1
#
_entry.id   AF-A0A9E0UH42-F1
#
_cell.length_a   1.000
_cell.length_b   1.000
_cell.length_c   1.000
_cell.angle_alpha   90.00
_cell.angle_beta   90.00
_cell.angle_gamma   90.00
#
_symmetry.space_group_name_H-M   'P 1'
#
loop_
_entity.id
_entity.type
_entity.pdbx_description
1 polymer ?
#
loop_
_entity_poly.entity_id
_entity_poly.type
_entity_poly.pdbx_seq_one_letter_code
_entity_poly.pdbx_strand_id
1 'polypeptide(L)'
;MALRLRSAIVRNMVINVVLVIVIGLVLSAVSGSLSFDPASVAWLLAIALGLGLFVGWSTIAKIKRGVLQGIPPAMSYVRLEHGAEPGGLRFDWATLDDYVVQLEQRAFRQLGYFTVHPRSPNCIGVAACFVDATASTLIEVQQMRLQQIPPGMSADAEGLHFSIMSLLGGNIRVCTTDHTVMATHVLISGDLDVAQSFPGMPLLSLLEMHARLLATLLEKTGKAPSAGLTMERYIHIQRRRFDQARRRLEKLGGYEMAKMVDAFEAQPQSQFAPPSKVLAATSEIPLEEYDADATGQPPIIEPATASADGDSGAALTTAQDTPEIVQKRQQLESGANWFYWIAGLSLVNLLISAFGSDWAFIIGLGISQVFTAIAQEYAKGVDSSMILAGILWMLAFAASVFFVACGWLARRPSVAAFVVGMLAFGLDTLIYLLSADLIGVAFHVLALYFLWQGLVTARAIKKIASAR
;
A
#
# COMPACT_ATOMS: atom_id res chain seq x y z
N MET A 1 -11.69 -5.59 -15.96
CA MET A 1 -11.59 -6.95 -15.38
C MET A 1 -11.75 -6.79 -13.88
N ALA A 2 -12.74 -7.45 -13.26
CA ALA A 2 -12.86 -7.41 -11.79
C ALA A 2 -11.58 -7.98 -11.16
N LEU A 3 -10.96 -7.23 -10.25
CA LEU A 3 -9.75 -7.59 -9.51
C LEU A 3 -9.93 -8.89 -8.71
N ARG A 4 -11.15 -9.21 -8.26
CA ARG A 4 -11.49 -10.44 -7.51
C ARG A 4 -10.51 -10.72 -6.36
N LEU A 5 -10.24 -9.70 -5.56
CA LEU A 5 -9.23 -9.68 -4.50
C LEU A 5 -9.45 -10.80 -3.47
N ARG A 6 -10.69 -11.08 -3.07
CA ARG A 6 -10.98 -12.19 -2.14
C ARG A 6 -10.60 -13.53 -2.72
N SER A 7 -11.02 -13.78 -3.96
CA SER A 7 -10.68 -15.01 -4.68
C SER A 7 -9.17 -15.13 -4.85
N ALA A 8 -8.48 -14.03 -5.13
CA ALA A 8 -7.02 -14.01 -5.22
C ALA A 8 -6.34 -14.37 -3.89
N ILE A 9 -6.80 -13.82 -2.75
CA ILE A 9 -6.28 -14.17 -1.41
C ILE A 9 -6.44 -15.67 -1.15
N VAL A 10 -7.66 -16.21 -1.32
CA VAL A 10 -7.97 -17.63 -1.06
C VAL A 10 -7.20 -18.54 -2.02
N ARG A 11 -7.19 -18.20 -3.32
CA ARG A 11 -6.46 -18.95 -4.34
C ARG A 11 -4.97 -18.98 -4.03
N ASN A 12 -4.37 -17.85 -3.67
CA ASN A 12 -2.95 -17.81 -3.32
C ASN A 12 -2.66 -18.65 -2.06
N MET A 13 -3.53 -18.60 -1.06
CA MET A 13 -3.42 -19.47 0.12
C MET A 13 -3.46 -20.95 -0.28
N VAL A 14 -4.47 -21.39 -1.03
CA VAL A 14 -4.64 -22.78 -1.46
C VAL A 14 -3.47 -23.25 -2.34
N ILE A 15 -3.05 -22.44 -3.32
CA ILE A 15 -1.89 -22.77 -4.18
C ILE A 15 -0.64 -22.99 -3.32
N ASN A 16 -0.38 -22.15 -2.32
CA ASN A 16 0.78 -22.32 -1.45
C ASN A 16 0.66 -23.58 -0.57
N VAL A 17 -0.52 -23.90 -0.04
CA VAL A 17 -0.74 -25.16 0.70
C VAL A 17 -0.43 -26.37 -0.20
N VAL A 18 -1.02 -26.41 -1.39
CA VAL A 18 -0.83 -27.51 -2.35
C VAL A 18 0.64 -27.62 -2.76
N LEU A 19 1.29 -26.50 -3.05
CA LEU A 19 2.69 -26.47 -3.43
C LEU A 19 3.60 -27.05 -2.33
N VAL A 20 3.37 -26.68 -1.06
CA VAL A 20 4.15 -27.24 0.06
C VAL A 20 3.94 -28.73 0.20
N ILE A 21 2.70 -29.22 0.06
CA ILE A 21 2.40 -30.65 0.13
C ILE A 21 3.11 -31.39 -1.00
N VAL A 22 3.01 -30.90 -2.24
CA VAL A 22 3.65 -31.53 -3.41
C VAL A 22 5.18 -31.54 -3.24
N ILE A 23 5.78 -30.41 -2.86
CA ILE A 23 7.23 -30.34 -2.60
C ILE A 23 7.63 -31.31 -1.50
N GLY A 24 6.89 -31.34 -0.38
CA GLY A 24 7.16 -32.26 0.73
C GLY A 24 7.10 -33.74 0.30
N LEU A 25 6.08 -34.12 -0.47
CA LEU A 25 5.95 -35.49 -1.00
C LEU A 25 7.09 -35.86 -1.97
N VAL A 26 7.46 -34.95 -2.87
CA VAL A 26 8.56 -35.16 -3.82
C VAL A 26 9.89 -35.31 -3.07
N LEU A 27 10.16 -34.43 -2.10
CA LEU A 27 11.37 -34.50 -1.30
C LEU A 27 11.46 -35.82 -0.52
N SER A 28 10.37 -36.24 0.14
CA SER A 28 10.31 -37.52 0.86
C SER A 28 10.47 -38.74 -0.06
N ALA A 29 9.97 -38.67 -1.29
CA ALA A 29 10.13 -39.74 -2.28
C ALA A 29 11.60 -39.84 -2.77
N VAL A 30 12.24 -38.70 -3.04
CA VAL A 30 13.63 -38.64 -3.52
C VAL A 30 14.62 -39.07 -2.44
N SER A 31 14.37 -38.73 -1.17
CA SER A 31 15.22 -39.12 -0.03
C SER A 31 15.05 -40.59 0.39
N GLY A 32 14.06 -41.31 -0.17
CA GLY A 32 13.69 -42.64 0.31
C GLY A 32 13.03 -42.65 1.70
N SER A 33 12.68 -41.48 2.24
CA SER A 33 12.09 -41.31 3.58
C SER A 33 10.56 -41.21 3.54
N LEU A 34 9.92 -41.71 2.49
CA LEU A 34 8.47 -41.62 2.32
C LEU A 34 7.76 -42.58 3.28
N SER A 35 7.42 -42.10 4.46
CA SER A 35 6.51 -42.78 5.38
C SER A 35 5.11 -42.15 5.31
N PHE A 36 4.10 -43.01 5.21
CA PHE A 36 2.69 -42.62 5.29
C PHE A 36 2.12 -42.87 6.68
N ASP A 37 2.97 -42.81 7.72
CA ASP A 37 2.48 -42.89 9.08
C ASP A 37 1.64 -41.64 9.39
N PRO A 38 0.60 -41.76 10.24
CA PRO A 38 -0.30 -40.65 10.52
C PRO A 38 0.40 -39.39 11.06
N ALA A 39 1.52 -39.52 11.78
CA ALA A 39 2.23 -38.39 12.37
C ALA A 39 2.97 -37.58 11.31
N SER A 40 3.68 -38.24 10.39
CA SER A 40 4.38 -37.57 9.29
C SER A 40 3.41 -36.85 8.34
N VAL A 41 2.28 -37.47 8.02
CA VAL A 41 1.21 -36.83 7.22
C VAL A 41 0.62 -35.63 7.96
N ALA A 42 0.34 -35.77 9.26
CA ALA A 42 -0.20 -34.67 10.07
C ALA A 42 0.75 -33.47 10.12
N TRP A 43 2.06 -33.70 10.28
CA TRP A 43 3.07 -32.63 10.28
C TRP A 43 3.16 -31.92 8.94
N LEU A 44 3.21 -32.66 7.83
CA LEU A 44 3.22 -32.06 6.49
C LEU A 44 2.00 -31.17 6.26
N LEU A 45 0.81 -31.66 6.64
CA LEU A 45 -0.43 -30.89 6.54
C LEU A 45 -0.41 -29.64 7.44
N ALA A 46 0.07 -29.76 8.68
CA ALA A 46 0.17 -28.64 9.61
C ALA A 46 1.10 -27.54 9.08
N ILE A 47 2.27 -27.91 8.56
CA ILE A 47 3.22 -26.96 7.95
C ILE A 47 2.61 -26.29 6.72
N ALA A 48 2.00 -27.08 5.84
CA ALA A 48 1.38 -26.56 4.62
C ALA A 48 0.25 -25.57 4.93
N LEU A 49 -0.65 -25.92 5.86
CA LEU A 49 -1.72 -25.05 6.33
C LEU A 49 -1.17 -23.79 7.01
N GLY A 50 -0.16 -23.92 7.86
CA GLY A 50 0.49 -22.80 8.53
C GLY A 50 1.08 -21.79 7.53
N LEU A 51 1.82 -22.27 6.52
CA LEU A 51 2.38 -21.41 5.48
C LEU A 51 1.28 -20.76 4.63
N GLY A 52 0.25 -21.52 4.25
CA GLY A 52 -0.91 -21.00 3.53
C GLY A 52 -1.57 -19.84 4.28
N LEU A 53 -1.90 -20.06 5.56
CA LEU A 53 -2.51 -19.04 6.43
C LEU A 53 -1.61 -17.82 6.57
N PHE A 54 -0.30 -18.01 6.73
CA PHE A 54 0.67 -16.91 6.79
C PHE A 54 0.70 -16.08 5.50
N VAL A 55 0.71 -16.72 4.32
CA VAL A 55 0.66 -16.02 3.02
C VAL A 55 -0.66 -15.27 2.85
N GLY A 56 -1.78 -15.88 3.25
CA GLY A 56 -3.11 -15.24 3.27
C GLY A 56 -3.11 -13.98 4.14
N TRP A 57 -2.66 -14.12 5.40
CA TRP A 57 -2.51 -13.01 6.34
C TRP A 57 -1.59 -11.90 5.81
N SER A 58 -0.44 -12.25 5.25
CA SER A 58 0.51 -11.30 4.66
C SER A 58 -0.13 -10.51 3.51
N THR A 59 -0.90 -11.19 2.64
CA THR A 59 -1.62 -10.56 1.54
C THR A 59 -2.69 -9.60 2.06
N ILE A 60 -3.47 -10.02 3.06
CA ILE A 60 -4.47 -9.17 3.74
C ILE A 60 -3.82 -7.92 4.35
N ALA A 61 -2.67 -8.09 5.04
CA ALA A 61 -1.92 -6.98 5.63
C ALA A 61 -1.39 -6.01 4.56
N LYS A 62 -0.90 -6.52 3.43
CA LYS A 62 -0.46 -5.71 2.29
C LYS A 62 -1.61 -4.89 1.69
N ILE A 63 -2.78 -5.49 1.49
CA ILE A 63 -3.97 -4.78 0.99
C ILE A 63 -4.34 -3.65 1.94
N LYS A 64 -4.45 -3.93 3.25
CA LYS A 64 -4.78 -2.90 4.26
C LYS A 64 -3.77 -1.75 4.22
N ARG A 65 -2.48 -2.08 4.21
CA ARG A 65 -1.41 -1.07 4.17
C ARG A 65 -1.48 -0.24 2.89
N GLY A 66 -1.64 -0.88 1.73
CA GLY A 66 -1.72 -0.19 0.44
C GLY A 66 -2.92 0.74 0.35
N VAL A 67 -4.10 0.31 0.81
CA VAL A 67 -5.30 1.15 0.87
C VAL A 67 -5.09 2.36 1.77
N LEU A 68 -4.57 2.16 2.99
CA LEU A 68 -4.34 3.27 3.94
C LEU A 68 -3.25 4.24 3.46
N GLN A 69 -2.18 3.73 2.84
CA GLN A 69 -1.12 4.55 2.25
C GLN A 69 -1.61 5.34 1.03
N GLY A 70 -2.60 4.82 0.30
CA GLY A 70 -3.21 5.51 -0.83
C GLY A 70 -4.10 6.70 -0.45
N ILE A 71 -4.44 6.86 0.83
CA ILE A 71 -5.22 8.01 1.32
C ILE A 71 -4.24 9.10 1.74
N PRO A 72 -4.21 10.27 1.06
CA PRO A 72 -3.28 11.33 1.39
C PRO A 72 -3.53 11.86 2.81
N PRO A 73 -2.53 11.88 3.72
CA PRO A 73 -2.70 12.42 5.08
C PRO A 73 -2.86 13.95 5.09
N ALA A 74 -2.37 14.63 4.06
CA ALA A 74 -2.30 16.08 4.01
C ALA A 74 -2.37 16.56 2.56
N MET A 75 -3.51 16.37 1.91
CA MET A 75 -3.73 16.90 0.57
C MET A 75 -3.66 18.44 0.60
N SER A 76 -2.86 19.03 -0.25
CA SER A 76 -2.82 20.47 -0.54
C SER A 76 -3.05 20.68 -2.04
N TYR A 77 -3.20 21.93 -2.46
CA TYR A 77 -3.10 22.30 -3.86
C TYR A 77 -1.93 23.26 -4.04
N VAL A 78 -1.25 23.16 -5.18
CA VAL A 78 -0.28 24.16 -5.63
C VAL A 78 -0.99 25.06 -6.62
N ARG A 79 -0.93 26.37 -6.39
CA ARG A 79 -1.47 27.34 -7.35
C ARG A 79 -0.57 27.37 -8.58
N LEU A 80 -1.18 27.34 -9.76
CA LEU A 80 -0.51 27.37 -11.05
C LEU A 80 -0.73 28.71 -11.74
N GLU A 81 0.27 29.12 -12.51
CA GLU A 81 0.11 30.15 -13.53
C GLU A 81 -0.56 29.53 -14.77
N HIS A 82 -1.28 30.35 -15.54
CA HIS A 82 -1.83 29.91 -16.82
C HIS A 82 -0.69 29.49 -17.76
N GLY A 83 -0.87 28.37 -18.47
CA GLY A 83 0.16 27.82 -19.34
C GLY A 83 1.21 26.94 -18.63
N ALA A 84 1.12 26.77 -17.30
CA ALA A 84 2.07 25.92 -16.57
C ALA A 84 2.05 24.45 -17.07
N GLU A 85 3.22 23.81 -17.04
CA GLU A 85 3.38 22.40 -17.42
C GLU A 85 3.79 21.57 -16.17
N PRO A 86 2.86 21.32 -15.22
CA PRO A 86 3.21 20.59 -14.01
C PRO A 86 3.74 19.19 -14.35
N GLY A 87 4.95 18.88 -13.85
CA GLY A 87 5.65 17.64 -14.17
C GLY A 87 6.12 17.53 -15.62
N GLY A 88 6.26 18.66 -16.33
CA GLY A 88 6.70 18.70 -17.74
C GLY A 88 5.66 18.17 -18.73
N LEU A 89 4.39 18.07 -18.31
CA LEU A 89 3.29 17.61 -19.16
C LEU A 89 2.53 18.81 -19.74
N ARG A 90 2.18 18.71 -21.02
CA ARG A 90 1.38 19.70 -21.73
C ARG A 90 -0.12 19.49 -21.49
N PHE A 91 -0.79 20.61 -21.24
CA PHE A 91 -2.23 20.69 -21.05
C PHE A 91 -2.86 21.57 -22.14
N ASP A 92 -4.11 21.28 -22.48
CA ASP A 92 -4.89 22.05 -23.45
C ASP A 92 -5.58 23.22 -22.74
N TRP A 93 -4.80 24.29 -22.55
CA TRP A 93 -5.26 25.51 -21.90
C TRP A 93 -6.39 26.21 -22.65
N ALA A 94 -6.45 26.08 -23.99
CA ALA A 94 -7.51 26.69 -24.78
C ALA A 94 -8.87 26.08 -24.44
N THR A 95 -8.94 24.75 -24.31
CA THR A 95 -10.17 24.08 -23.85
C THR A 95 -10.57 24.53 -22.44
N LEU A 96 -9.62 24.71 -21.51
CA LEU A 96 -9.92 25.25 -20.17
C LEU A 96 -10.47 26.68 -20.25
N ASP A 97 -9.88 27.53 -21.09
CA ASP A 97 -10.30 28.93 -21.28
C ASP A 97 -11.72 29.02 -21.85
N ASP A 98 -12.11 28.13 -22.75
CA ASP A 98 -13.49 28.04 -23.25
C ASP A 98 -14.50 27.80 -22.12
N TYR A 99 -14.14 26.98 -21.12
CA TYR A 99 -14.98 26.75 -19.95
C TYR A 99 -14.97 27.92 -18.96
N VAL A 100 -13.84 28.64 -18.83
CA VAL A 100 -13.78 29.90 -18.07
C VAL A 100 -14.84 30.86 -18.60
N VAL A 101 -14.85 31.12 -19.91
CA VAL A 101 -15.81 32.04 -20.53
C VAL A 101 -17.26 31.59 -20.31
N GLN A 102 -17.54 30.29 -20.49
CA GLN A 102 -18.89 29.75 -20.30
C GLN A 102 -19.40 29.87 -18.86
N LEU A 103 -18.53 29.69 -17.87
CA LEU A 103 -18.88 29.77 -16.45
C LEU A 103 -19.01 31.23 -15.99
N GLU A 104 -18.14 32.13 -16.45
CA GLU A 104 -18.23 33.57 -16.16
C GLU A 104 -19.52 34.18 -16.70
N GLN A 105 -19.97 33.79 -17.90
CA GLN A 105 -21.27 34.19 -18.45
C GLN A 105 -22.46 33.75 -17.58
N ARG A 106 -22.26 32.78 -16.67
CA ARG A 106 -23.24 32.28 -15.71
C ARG A 106 -22.99 32.80 -14.29
N ALA A 107 -22.21 33.88 -14.16
CA ALA A 107 -21.84 34.53 -12.90
C ALA A 107 -21.05 33.63 -11.93
N PHE A 108 -20.34 32.63 -12.46
CA PHE A 108 -19.30 31.95 -11.68
C PHE A 108 -18.02 32.80 -11.70
N ARG A 109 -17.37 32.90 -10.54
CA ARG A 109 -16.08 33.58 -10.36
C ARG A 109 -14.96 32.55 -10.32
N GLN A 110 -13.93 32.76 -11.13
CA GLN A 110 -12.73 31.92 -11.10
C GLN A 110 -11.93 32.12 -9.79
N LEU A 111 -11.49 31.02 -9.18
CA LEU A 111 -10.61 31.00 -8.01
C LEU A 111 -9.13 30.86 -8.41
N GLY A 112 -8.85 30.24 -9.56
CA GLY A 112 -7.52 30.07 -10.13
C GLY A 112 -7.31 28.71 -10.75
N TYR A 113 -6.06 28.43 -11.13
CA TYR A 113 -5.60 27.13 -11.61
C TYR A 113 -4.78 26.44 -10.53
N PHE A 114 -4.95 25.13 -10.40
CA PHE A 114 -4.31 24.38 -9.33
C PHE A 114 -3.93 22.97 -9.78
N THR A 115 -2.93 22.38 -9.11
CA THR A 115 -2.62 20.94 -9.15
C THR A 115 -2.62 20.38 -7.74
N VAL A 116 -2.98 19.11 -7.59
CA VAL A 116 -2.95 18.42 -6.30
C VAL A 116 -1.51 18.19 -5.82
N HIS A 117 -1.30 18.34 -4.51
CA HIS A 117 -0.09 17.95 -3.79
C HIS A 117 -0.44 17.05 -2.57
N PRO A 118 0.37 16.01 -2.26
CA PRO A 118 1.48 15.51 -3.07
C PRO A 118 0.98 14.98 -4.41
N ARG A 119 1.81 15.11 -5.45
CA ARG A 119 1.46 14.65 -6.79
C ARG A 119 1.31 13.13 -6.79
N SER A 120 0.29 12.62 -7.48
CA SER A 120 0.18 11.19 -7.73
C SER A 120 1.29 10.76 -8.70
N PRO A 121 1.99 9.63 -8.46
CA PRO A 121 3.05 9.18 -9.35
C PRO A 121 2.54 8.74 -10.73
N ASN A 122 1.24 8.43 -10.85
CA ASN A 122 0.67 7.88 -12.08
C ASN A 122 -0.22 8.89 -12.83
N CYS A 123 -0.61 9.98 -12.16
CA CYS A 123 -1.57 10.94 -12.72
C CYS A 123 -1.20 12.35 -12.29
N ILE A 124 -1.14 13.25 -13.27
CA ILE A 124 -0.97 14.69 -13.05
C ILE A 124 -2.18 15.37 -13.66
N GLY A 125 -2.77 16.30 -12.92
CA GLY A 125 -3.92 17.06 -13.40
C GLY A 125 -3.78 18.54 -13.10
N VAL A 126 -4.35 19.34 -13.99
CA VAL A 126 -4.59 20.78 -13.78
C VAL A 126 -6.09 20.97 -13.60
N ALA A 127 -6.48 21.74 -12.59
CA ALA A 127 -7.87 22.09 -12.31
C ALA A 127 -8.05 23.61 -12.38
N ALA A 128 -8.98 24.08 -13.22
CA ALA A 128 -9.53 25.42 -13.12
C ALA A 128 -10.71 25.39 -12.15
N CYS A 129 -10.62 26.14 -11.06
CA CYS A 129 -11.63 26.13 -10.00
C CYS A 129 -12.50 27.39 -10.05
N PHE A 130 -13.80 27.24 -9.82
CA PHE A 130 -14.78 28.33 -9.87
C PHE A 130 -15.76 28.22 -8.72
N VAL A 131 -16.39 29.32 -8.35
CA VAL A 131 -17.52 29.37 -7.40
C VAL A 131 -18.67 30.19 -7.95
N ASP A 132 -19.90 29.84 -7.62
CA ASP A 132 -21.08 30.64 -7.95
C ASP A 132 -21.10 31.99 -7.19
N ALA A 133 -22.07 32.85 -7.50
CA ALA A 133 -22.16 34.20 -6.92
C ALA A 133 -22.29 34.23 -5.39
N THR A 134 -22.89 33.19 -4.79
CA THR A 134 -23.02 33.03 -3.34
C THR A 134 -21.86 32.25 -2.71
N ALA A 135 -20.95 31.75 -3.54
CA ALA A 135 -19.93 30.78 -3.15
C ALA A 135 -20.53 29.57 -2.40
N SER A 136 -21.69 29.08 -2.84
CA SER A 136 -22.33 27.86 -2.31
C SER A 136 -22.01 26.62 -3.15
N THR A 137 -21.54 26.82 -4.38
CA THR A 137 -21.20 25.74 -5.31
C THR A 137 -19.82 26.00 -5.90
N LEU A 138 -18.92 25.02 -5.74
CA LEU A 138 -17.59 25.01 -6.34
C LEU A 138 -17.57 24.05 -7.53
N ILE A 139 -16.95 24.48 -8.64
CA ILE A 139 -16.74 23.66 -9.83
C ILE A 139 -15.23 23.50 -10.04
N GLU A 140 -14.79 22.27 -10.27
CA GLU A 140 -13.47 21.96 -10.80
C GLU A 140 -13.61 21.50 -12.25
N VAL A 141 -12.99 22.22 -13.18
CA VAL A 141 -12.77 21.79 -14.56
C VAL A 141 -11.36 21.23 -14.63
N GLN A 142 -11.23 19.91 -14.69
CA GLN A 142 -9.98 19.19 -14.52
C GLN A 142 -9.52 18.62 -15.85
N GLN A 143 -8.26 18.82 -16.21
CA GLN A 143 -7.60 18.06 -17.25
C GLN A 143 -6.57 17.12 -16.62
N MET A 144 -6.77 15.82 -16.80
CA MET A 144 -5.93 14.77 -16.22
C MET A 144 -5.09 14.11 -17.31
N ARG A 145 -3.82 13.81 -16.98
CA ARG A 145 -2.86 13.08 -17.82
C ARG A 145 -2.29 11.92 -17.02
N LEU A 146 -2.24 10.74 -17.64
CA LEU A 146 -1.64 9.56 -17.04
C LEU A 146 -0.19 9.43 -17.50
N GLN A 147 0.76 9.34 -16.56
CA GLN A 147 2.16 9.04 -16.92
C GLN A 147 2.33 7.57 -17.31
N GLN A 148 1.61 6.71 -16.60
CA GLN A 148 1.52 5.28 -16.86
C GLN A 148 0.09 4.86 -16.51
N ILE A 149 -0.58 4.12 -17.39
CA ILE A 149 -1.91 3.58 -17.11
C ILE A 149 -1.74 2.45 -16.09
N PRO A 150 -2.17 2.64 -14.82
CA PRO A 150 -2.07 1.57 -13.84
C PRO A 150 -2.95 0.38 -14.27
N PRO A 151 -2.56 -0.86 -13.95
CA PRO A 151 -3.40 -2.02 -14.23
C PRO A 151 -4.82 -1.84 -13.68
N GLY A 152 -5.83 -1.93 -14.55
CA GLY A 152 -7.25 -1.81 -14.17
C GLY A 152 -7.80 -0.39 -14.19
N MET A 153 -6.98 0.65 -14.43
CA MET A 153 -7.48 1.98 -14.77
C MET A 153 -7.90 2.00 -16.24
N SER A 154 -9.03 2.63 -16.52
CA SER A 154 -9.54 2.77 -17.87
C SER A 154 -8.91 3.99 -18.56
N ALA A 155 -8.82 3.95 -19.89
CA ALA A 155 -8.23 5.03 -20.68
C ALA A 155 -9.05 6.34 -20.62
N ASP A 156 -10.30 6.25 -20.17
CA ASP A 156 -11.18 7.40 -19.89
C ASP A 156 -10.77 8.20 -18.65
N ALA A 157 -9.78 7.75 -17.87
CA ALA A 157 -9.23 8.52 -16.75
C ALA A 157 -8.25 9.63 -17.21
N GLU A 158 -7.89 9.64 -18.49
CA GLU A 158 -7.19 10.74 -19.14
C GLU A 158 -8.18 11.60 -19.92
N GLY A 159 -8.05 12.92 -19.82
CA GLY A 159 -8.90 13.85 -20.55
C GLY A 159 -9.43 14.98 -19.69
N LEU A 160 -10.53 15.57 -20.15
CA LEU A 160 -11.24 16.63 -19.46
C LEU A 160 -12.36 16.03 -18.63
N HIS A 161 -12.45 16.48 -17.37
CA HIS A 161 -13.43 16.03 -16.40
C HIS A 161 -13.97 17.20 -15.59
N PHE A 162 -15.12 16.99 -14.97
CA PHE A 162 -15.86 17.97 -14.20
C PHE A 162 -16.23 17.39 -12.84
N SER A 163 -15.99 18.17 -11.78
CA SER A 163 -16.47 17.85 -10.43
C SER A 163 -17.14 19.09 -9.85
N ILE A 164 -18.37 18.95 -9.39
CA ILE A 164 -19.17 20.01 -8.79
C ILE A 164 -19.40 19.63 -7.33
N MET A 165 -19.18 20.57 -6.41
CA MET A 165 -19.30 20.35 -4.97
C MET A 165 -20.08 21.49 -4.31
N SER A 166 -21.00 21.14 -3.42
CA SER A 166 -21.63 22.07 -2.47
C SER A 166 -21.66 21.46 -1.08
N LEU A 167 -21.86 22.30 -0.07
CA LEU A 167 -22.16 21.85 1.29
C LEU A 167 -23.60 22.20 1.66
N LEU A 168 -24.33 21.26 2.25
CA LEU A 168 -25.62 21.54 2.90
C LEU A 168 -25.43 21.54 4.42
N GLY A 169 -25.92 22.59 5.09
CA GLY A 169 -25.75 22.75 6.54
C GLY A 169 -24.28 22.73 7.00
N GLY A 170 -23.35 23.03 6.09
CA GLY A 170 -21.90 23.13 6.33
C GLY A 170 -21.12 21.84 6.55
N ASN A 171 -21.77 20.67 6.49
CA ASN A 171 -21.07 19.39 6.69
C ASN A 171 -21.57 18.22 5.85
N ILE A 172 -22.70 18.35 5.16
CA ILE A 172 -23.12 17.36 4.16
C ILE A 172 -22.48 17.76 2.84
N ARG A 173 -21.46 17.01 2.43
CA ARG A 173 -20.77 17.23 1.16
C ARG A 173 -21.59 16.61 0.03
N VAL A 174 -22.08 17.44 -0.87
CA VAL A 174 -22.82 17.03 -2.05
C VAL A 174 -21.93 17.18 -3.26
N CYS A 175 -21.75 16.11 -4.04
CA CYS A 175 -20.86 16.12 -5.20
C CYS A 175 -21.56 15.52 -6.43
N THR A 176 -21.40 16.14 -7.59
CA THR A 176 -21.66 15.49 -8.87
C THR A 176 -20.41 15.50 -9.72
N THR A 177 -20.23 14.48 -10.54
CA THR A 177 -19.01 14.32 -11.33
C THR A 177 -19.28 13.58 -12.64
N ASP A 178 -18.47 13.83 -13.67
CA ASP A 178 -18.44 13.00 -14.88
C ASP A 178 -17.33 11.92 -14.83
N HIS A 179 -16.65 11.78 -13.70
CA HIS A 179 -15.65 10.73 -13.48
C HIS A 179 -16.30 9.36 -13.40
N THR A 180 -15.73 8.35 -14.07
CA THR A 180 -16.09 6.95 -13.86
C THR A 180 -15.78 6.53 -12.41
N VAL A 181 -16.81 6.08 -11.68
CA VAL A 181 -16.62 5.67 -10.28
C VAL A 181 -15.78 4.40 -10.20
N MET A 182 -14.69 4.49 -9.46
CA MET A 182 -13.83 3.37 -9.07
C MET A 182 -14.07 2.94 -7.62
N ALA A 183 -13.69 1.72 -7.25
CA ALA A 183 -13.82 1.21 -5.88
C ALA A 183 -13.12 2.10 -4.83
N THR A 184 -12.04 2.79 -5.21
CA THR A 184 -11.35 3.76 -4.37
C THR A 184 -12.27 4.90 -3.92
N HIS A 185 -13.21 5.35 -4.74
CA HIS A 185 -14.15 6.41 -4.38
C HIS A 185 -15.06 5.99 -3.21
N VAL A 186 -15.49 4.73 -3.18
CA VAL A 186 -16.29 4.17 -2.07
C VAL A 186 -15.45 4.00 -0.80
N LEU A 187 -14.17 3.63 -0.96
CA LEU A 187 -13.26 3.52 0.17
C LEU A 187 -12.95 4.89 0.80
N ILE A 188 -12.80 5.94 0.00
CA ILE A 188 -12.43 7.29 0.47
C ILE A 188 -13.62 8.21 0.73
N SER A 189 -14.86 7.74 0.56
CA SER A 189 -16.05 8.55 0.83
C SER A 189 -16.13 8.92 2.31
N GLY A 190 -16.52 10.18 2.58
CA GLY A 190 -16.83 10.66 3.93
C GLY A 190 -18.13 10.06 4.47
N ASP A 191 -18.35 10.22 5.77
CA ASP A 191 -19.52 9.64 6.45
C ASP A 191 -20.84 10.36 6.07
N LEU A 192 -20.74 11.60 5.60
CA LEU A 192 -21.85 12.48 5.21
C LEU A 192 -21.79 12.87 3.73
N ASP A 193 -21.02 12.14 2.93
CA ASP A 193 -20.88 12.41 1.51
C ASP A 193 -22.09 11.89 0.74
N VAL A 194 -22.73 12.78 -0.02
CA VAL A 194 -23.68 12.42 -1.07
C VAL A 194 -22.99 12.69 -2.40
N ALA A 195 -22.86 11.68 -3.27
CA ALA A 195 -22.49 11.98 -4.64
C ALA A 195 -23.14 11.12 -5.70
N GLN A 196 -23.11 11.67 -6.91
CA GLN A 196 -23.59 11.04 -8.12
C GLN A 196 -22.58 11.25 -9.24
N SER A 197 -22.30 10.18 -9.98
CA SER A 197 -21.42 10.18 -11.14
C SER A 197 -22.23 9.94 -12.41
N PHE A 198 -21.92 10.73 -13.43
CA PHE A 198 -22.55 10.71 -14.75
C PHE A 198 -21.47 10.69 -15.83
N PRO A 199 -20.81 9.54 -16.07
CA PRO A 199 -19.64 9.48 -16.95
C PRO A 199 -19.89 10.05 -18.34
N GLY A 200 -19.02 10.98 -18.76
CA GLY A 200 -19.11 11.67 -20.06
C GLY A 200 -20.22 12.72 -20.17
N MET A 201 -20.90 13.06 -19.07
CA MET A 201 -21.91 14.12 -19.08
C MET A 201 -21.25 15.50 -19.24
N PRO A 202 -21.70 16.35 -20.18
CA PRO A 202 -21.13 17.68 -20.35
C PRO A 202 -21.43 18.57 -19.13
N LEU A 203 -20.51 19.50 -18.85
CA LEU A 203 -20.54 20.37 -17.66
C LEU A 203 -21.91 21.01 -17.39
N LEU A 204 -22.58 21.54 -18.41
CA LEU A 204 -23.85 22.25 -18.23
C LEU A 204 -24.99 21.31 -17.80
N SER A 205 -25.04 20.10 -18.35
CA SER A 205 -25.99 19.07 -17.91
C SER A 205 -25.65 18.59 -16.51
N LEU A 206 -24.36 18.47 -16.18
CA LEU A 206 -23.91 18.09 -14.85
C LEU A 206 -24.29 19.14 -13.79
N LEU A 207 -24.20 20.43 -14.13
CA LEU A 207 -24.67 21.54 -13.29
C LEU A 207 -26.17 21.46 -13.01
N GLU A 208 -26.98 21.17 -14.03
CA GLU A 208 -28.42 20.98 -13.85
C GLU A 208 -28.73 19.79 -12.93
N MET A 209 -28.02 18.67 -13.11
CA MET A 209 -28.15 17.50 -12.23
C MET A 209 -27.75 17.81 -10.79
N HIS A 210 -26.67 18.59 -10.59
CA HIS A 210 -26.24 19.05 -9.27
C HIS A 210 -27.31 19.91 -8.60
N ALA A 211 -27.88 20.88 -9.31
CA ALA A 211 -28.94 21.74 -8.79
C ALA A 211 -30.19 20.95 -8.37
N ARG A 212 -30.61 19.95 -9.17
CA ARG A 212 -31.73 19.05 -8.82
C ARG A 212 -31.42 18.20 -7.59
N LEU A 213 -30.19 17.71 -7.46
CA LEU A 213 -29.74 16.95 -6.29
C LEU A 213 -29.79 17.81 -5.02
N LEU A 214 -29.30 19.05 -5.09
CA LEU A 214 -29.38 20.00 -3.97
C LEU A 214 -30.81 20.30 -3.57
N ALA A 215 -31.71 20.56 -4.53
CA ALA A 215 -33.13 20.81 -4.24
C ALA A 215 -33.78 19.61 -3.53
N THR A 216 -33.51 18.39 -4.01
CA THR A 216 -34.01 17.15 -3.40
C THR A 216 -33.49 16.95 -1.98
N LEU A 217 -32.21 17.25 -1.73
CA LEU A 217 -31.62 17.12 -0.40
C LEU A 217 -32.11 18.21 0.55
N LEU A 218 -32.28 19.44 0.09
CA LEU A 218 -32.91 20.52 0.86
C LEU A 218 -34.30 20.10 1.34
N GLU A 219 -35.14 19.57 0.44
CA GLU A 219 -36.48 19.07 0.81
C GLU A 219 -36.40 17.95 1.86
N LYS A 220 -35.48 17.01 1.71
CA LYS A 220 -35.35 15.83 2.59
C LYS A 220 -34.70 16.13 3.94
N THR A 221 -33.84 17.14 4.01
CA THR A 221 -33.00 17.40 5.20
C THR A 221 -33.34 18.71 5.89
N GLY A 222 -34.03 19.64 5.22
CA GLY A 222 -34.28 21.00 5.69
C GLY A 222 -33.05 21.91 5.67
N LYS A 223 -31.90 21.45 5.13
CA LYS A 223 -30.62 22.15 5.19
C LYS A 223 -30.32 22.88 3.89
N ALA A 224 -30.07 24.19 3.99
CA ALA A 224 -29.72 25.02 2.84
C ALA A 224 -28.24 24.86 2.42
N PRO A 225 -27.91 25.15 1.15
CA PRO A 225 -26.53 25.31 0.72
C PRO A 225 -25.79 26.38 1.52
N SER A 226 -24.59 26.05 2.00
CA SER A 226 -23.73 26.95 2.75
C SER A 226 -22.96 27.88 1.82
N ALA A 227 -23.12 29.18 2.01
CA ALA A 227 -22.43 30.22 1.25
C ALA A 227 -21.01 30.49 1.78
N GLY A 228 -20.10 30.97 0.92
CA GLY A 228 -18.74 31.35 1.33
C GLY A 228 -17.68 30.25 1.19
N LEU A 229 -17.87 29.29 0.30
CA LEU A 229 -16.80 28.36 -0.11
C LEU A 229 -15.64 29.12 -0.75
N THR A 230 -14.44 28.87 -0.23
CA THR A 230 -13.16 29.26 -0.83
C THR A 230 -12.36 28.02 -1.19
N MET A 231 -11.23 28.20 -1.87
CA MET A 231 -10.33 27.09 -2.17
C MET A 231 -9.74 26.48 -0.89
N GLU A 232 -9.45 27.32 0.12
CA GLU A 232 -8.92 26.89 1.41
C GLU A 232 -9.94 26.03 2.18
N ARG A 233 -11.19 26.53 2.29
CA ARG A 233 -12.29 25.78 2.92
C ARG A 233 -12.55 24.47 2.18
N TYR A 234 -12.54 24.49 0.84
CA TYR A 234 -12.64 23.28 0.02
C TYR A 234 -11.58 22.24 0.41
N ILE A 235 -10.32 22.63 0.51
CA ILE A 235 -9.24 21.70 0.84
C ILE A 235 -9.37 21.16 2.27
N HIS A 236 -9.77 21.99 3.24
CA HIS A 236 -10.08 21.52 4.60
C HIS A 236 -11.19 20.47 4.62
N ILE A 237 -12.26 20.67 3.85
CA ILE A 237 -13.34 19.69 3.71
C ILE A 237 -12.81 18.38 3.12
N GLN A 238 -11.94 18.45 2.09
CA GLN A 238 -11.32 17.26 1.49
C GLN A 238 -10.40 16.52 2.47
N ARG A 239 -9.58 17.24 3.25
CA ARG A 239 -8.75 16.66 4.32
C ARG A 239 -9.60 15.96 5.37
N ARG A 240 -10.65 16.63 5.87
CA ARG A 240 -11.59 16.05 6.85
C ARG A 240 -12.25 14.78 6.31
N ARG A 241 -12.65 14.77 5.03
CA ARG A 241 -13.18 13.59 4.35
C ARG A 241 -12.17 12.43 4.36
N PHE A 242 -10.92 12.70 3.99
CA PHE A 242 -9.88 11.67 4.00
C PHE A 242 -9.56 11.15 5.40
N ASP A 243 -9.57 12.01 6.40
CA ASP A 243 -9.38 11.61 7.79
C ASP A 243 -10.52 10.73 8.30
N GLN A 244 -11.78 11.07 7.96
CA GLN A 244 -12.94 10.21 8.25
C GLN A 244 -12.78 8.84 7.59
N ALA A 245 -12.50 8.81 6.29
CA ALA A 245 -12.29 7.58 5.54
C ALA A 245 -11.14 6.74 6.13
N ARG A 246 -10.01 7.36 6.46
CA ARG A 246 -8.87 6.70 7.08
C ARG A 246 -9.26 6.07 8.42
N ARG A 247 -9.89 6.83 9.34
CA ARG A 247 -10.35 6.30 10.64
C ARG A 247 -11.34 5.14 10.48
N ARG A 248 -12.24 5.21 9.49
CA ARG A 248 -13.19 4.12 9.17
C ARG A 248 -12.43 2.88 8.70
N LEU A 249 -11.51 3.05 7.76
CA LEU A 249 -10.75 1.95 7.15
C LEU A 249 -9.73 1.33 8.11
N GLU A 250 -9.12 2.10 9.01
CA GLU A 250 -8.22 1.58 10.04
C GLU A 250 -8.88 0.52 10.94
N LYS A 251 -10.19 0.65 11.17
CA LYS A 251 -10.99 -0.33 11.92
C LYS A 251 -11.30 -1.60 11.13
N LEU A 252 -11.13 -1.59 9.81
CA LEU A 252 -11.38 -2.75 8.96
C LEU A 252 -10.12 -3.62 8.79
N GLY A 253 -10.33 -4.93 8.62
CA GLY A 253 -9.29 -5.83 8.13
C GLY A 253 -9.12 -5.69 6.61
N GLY A 254 -7.93 -6.02 6.08
CA GLY A 254 -7.69 -5.98 4.62
C GLY A 254 -8.60 -6.91 3.81
N TYR A 255 -9.10 -7.99 4.43
CA TYR A 255 -10.09 -8.87 3.79
C TYR A 255 -11.46 -8.21 3.65
N GLU A 256 -11.91 -7.42 4.65
CA GLU A 256 -13.14 -6.63 4.54
C GLU A 256 -13.02 -5.53 3.49
N MET A 257 -11.85 -4.87 3.40
CA MET A 257 -11.58 -3.92 2.31
C MET A 257 -11.64 -4.61 0.95
N ALA A 258 -11.02 -5.78 0.81
CA ALA A 258 -11.09 -6.58 -0.42
C ALA A 258 -12.54 -6.97 -0.77
N LYS A 259 -13.37 -7.29 0.24
CA LYS A 259 -14.80 -7.57 0.05
C LYS A 259 -15.56 -6.34 -0.44
N MET A 260 -15.28 -5.16 0.08
CA MET A 260 -15.89 -3.91 -0.39
C MET A 260 -15.50 -3.61 -1.85
N VAL A 261 -14.23 -3.79 -2.20
CA VAL A 261 -13.75 -3.63 -3.59
C VAL A 261 -14.44 -4.62 -4.52
N ASP A 262 -14.42 -5.91 -4.17
CA ASP A 262 -15.05 -6.95 -4.99
C ASP A 262 -16.57 -6.73 -5.14
N ALA A 263 -17.24 -6.28 -4.08
CA ALA A 263 -18.67 -5.96 -4.13
C ALA A 263 -18.96 -4.78 -5.07
N PHE A 264 -18.14 -3.73 -5.01
CA PHE A 264 -18.25 -2.61 -5.93
C PHE A 264 -17.98 -3.04 -7.37
N GLU A 265 -16.95 -3.84 -7.64
CA GLU A 265 -16.65 -4.30 -9.00
C GLU A 265 -17.71 -5.23 -9.57
N ALA A 266 -18.34 -6.05 -8.72
CA ALA A 266 -19.44 -6.90 -9.13
C ALA A 266 -20.69 -6.09 -9.48
N GLN A 267 -20.92 -4.97 -8.78
CA GLN A 267 -22.07 -4.12 -8.99
C GLN A 267 -21.69 -2.63 -8.82
N PRO A 268 -21.08 -2.00 -9.84
CA PRO A 268 -20.63 -0.62 -9.75
C PRO A 268 -21.79 0.32 -9.42
N GLN A 269 -21.57 1.18 -8.43
CA GLN A 269 -22.55 2.17 -8.01
C GLN A 269 -22.08 3.55 -8.46
N SER A 270 -22.88 4.23 -9.26
CA SER A 270 -22.62 5.62 -9.65
C SER A 270 -23.19 6.63 -8.64
N GLN A 271 -23.96 6.18 -7.66
CA GLN A 271 -24.62 7.03 -6.67
C GLN A 271 -24.38 6.51 -5.26
N PHE A 272 -24.04 7.42 -4.36
CA PHE A 272 -23.83 7.11 -2.95
C PHE A 272 -24.45 8.20 -2.07
N ALA A 273 -25.22 7.79 -1.07
CA ALA A 273 -25.79 8.70 -0.09
C ALA A 273 -26.07 7.93 1.22
N PRO A 274 -25.74 8.49 2.39
CA PRO A 274 -26.27 8.00 3.65
C PRO A 274 -27.80 8.07 3.67
N PRO A 275 -28.46 7.32 4.58
CA PRO A 275 -29.91 7.43 4.74
C PRO A 275 -30.32 8.88 5.04
N SER A 276 -31.38 9.38 4.41
CA SER A 276 -31.82 10.77 4.57
C SER A 276 -32.08 11.18 6.01
N LYS A 277 -32.54 10.25 6.87
CA LYS A 277 -32.71 10.47 8.31
C LYS A 277 -31.40 10.81 9.02
N VAL A 278 -30.28 10.19 8.61
CA VAL A 278 -28.95 10.48 9.16
C VAL A 278 -28.52 11.88 8.74
N LEU A 279 -28.70 12.23 7.47
CA LEU A 279 -28.38 13.54 6.94
C LEU A 279 -29.20 14.65 7.61
N ALA A 280 -30.51 14.45 7.77
CA ALA A 280 -31.40 15.39 8.44
C ALA A 280 -31.06 15.60 9.93
N ALA A 281 -30.63 14.53 10.62
CA ALA A 281 -30.29 14.59 12.05
C ALA A 281 -28.91 15.20 12.33
N THR A 282 -28.08 15.41 11.30
CA THR A 282 -26.72 15.94 11.48
C THR A 282 -26.80 17.42 11.90
N SER A 283 -25.99 17.85 12.88
CA SER A 283 -25.90 19.27 13.27
C SER A 283 -25.37 20.15 12.13
N GLU A 284 -25.79 21.41 12.07
CA GLU A 284 -25.17 22.37 11.14
C GLU A 284 -23.84 22.87 11.68
N ILE A 285 -22.89 23.11 10.78
CA ILE A 285 -21.55 23.60 11.11
C ILE A 285 -21.31 24.90 10.33
N PRO A 286 -21.01 26.04 10.96
CA PRO A 286 -20.66 27.25 10.24
C PRO A 286 -19.35 27.05 9.47
N LEU A 287 -19.23 27.64 8.28
CA LEU A 287 -18.02 27.44 7.45
C LEU A 287 -16.76 28.04 8.07
N GLU A 288 -16.92 29.01 8.96
CA GLU A 288 -15.86 29.66 9.73
C GLU A 288 -15.12 28.67 10.64
N GLU A 289 -15.77 27.55 11.02
CA GLU A 289 -15.11 26.50 11.81
C GLU A 289 -13.96 25.83 11.02
N TYR A 290 -14.07 25.76 9.68
CA TYR A 290 -13.01 25.23 8.83
C TYR A 290 -11.81 26.18 8.72
N ASP A 291 -11.98 27.46 9.04
CA ASP A 291 -10.86 28.43 9.05
C ASP A 291 -10.02 28.29 10.34
N ALA A 292 -10.64 27.88 11.45
CA ALA A 292 -9.98 27.70 12.75
C ALA A 292 -9.09 26.44 12.81
N ASP A 293 -9.43 25.41 12.04
CA ASP A 293 -8.72 24.12 11.98
C ASP A 293 -7.36 24.19 11.24
N ALA A 294 -6.97 25.37 10.74
CA ALA A 294 -5.74 25.57 9.98
C ALA A 294 -4.46 25.55 10.85
N THR A 295 -4.57 25.71 12.17
CA THR A 295 -3.40 25.85 13.06
C THR A 295 -2.57 24.55 13.13
N GLY A 296 -1.35 24.56 12.60
CA GLY A 296 -0.41 23.43 12.64
C GLY A 296 -0.52 22.42 11.50
N GLN A 297 -1.42 22.64 10.53
CA GLN A 297 -1.48 21.84 9.31
C GLN A 297 -0.50 22.36 8.24
N PRO A 298 -0.02 21.51 7.31
CA PRO A 298 0.75 21.97 6.17
C PRO A 298 -0.08 22.96 5.33
N PRO A 299 0.60 23.89 4.62
CA PRO A 299 -0.04 24.93 3.84
C PRO A 299 -1.11 24.33 2.94
N ILE A 300 -2.25 25.01 2.90
CA ILE A 300 -3.42 24.55 2.15
C ILE A 300 -3.18 24.79 0.66
N ILE A 301 -2.68 25.98 0.33
CA ILE A 301 -2.26 26.38 -0.99
C ILE A 301 -0.77 26.70 -0.95
N GLU A 302 0.02 25.92 -1.68
CA GLU A 302 1.45 26.15 -1.83
C GLU A 302 1.72 27.20 -2.92
N PRO A 303 2.66 28.13 -2.71
CA PRO A 303 3.06 29.08 -3.74
C PRO A 303 3.72 28.33 -4.91
N ALA A 304 3.47 28.78 -6.14
CA ALA A 304 3.97 28.15 -7.37
C ALA A 304 5.49 27.90 -7.34
N THR A 305 6.26 28.83 -6.73
CA THR A 305 7.72 28.77 -6.61
C THR A 305 8.24 27.60 -5.76
N ALA A 306 7.41 27.01 -4.90
CA ALA A 306 7.81 25.85 -4.09
C ALA A 306 7.97 24.57 -4.93
N SER A 307 7.43 24.56 -6.15
CA SER A 307 7.30 23.33 -6.97
C SER A 307 8.15 23.30 -8.24
N ALA A 308 8.90 24.36 -8.53
CA ALA A 308 9.72 24.44 -9.76
C ALA A 308 11.00 23.61 -9.68
N ASP A 309 11.74 23.58 -8.56
CA ASP A 309 13.01 22.83 -8.50
C ASP A 309 13.47 22.38 -7.09
N GLY A 310 12.65 22.51 -6.04
CA GLY A 310 13.13 22.35 -4.66
C GLY A 310 12.13 21.70 -3.70
N ASP A 311 11.95 20.39 -3.82
CA ASP A 311 11.20 19.53 -2.88
C ASP A 311 11.80 19.64 -1.46
N SER A 312 11.21 20.52 -0.62
CA SER A 312 11.64 20.80 0.76
C SER A 312 10.43 20.83 1.70
N GLY A 313 10.16 19.71 2.39
CA GLY A 313 9.10 19.61 3.39
C GLY A 313 9.06 18.24 4.08
N ALA A 314 9.99 18.02 5.02
CA ALA A 314 10.16 16.80 5.82
C ALA A 314 8.88 16.41 6.62
N ALA A 315 8.52 15.14 6.83
CA ALA A 315 9.37 13.99 7.10
C ALA A 315 8.75 12.64 6.67
N LEU A 316 9.64 11.68 6.40
CA LEU A 316 9.43 10.22 6.32
C LEU A 316 8.87 9.66 5.01
N THR A 317 9.45 10.05 3.89
CA THR A 317 9.91 9.08 2.87
C THR A 317 11.04 9.77 2.10
N THR A 318 12.18 9.11 1.98
CA THR A 318 13.39 9.65 1.32
C THR A 318 13.08 10.24 -0.05
N ALA A 319 13.49 11.49 -0.24
CA ALA A 319 13.37 12.28 -1.45
C ALA A 319 13.78 11.52 -2.73
N GLN A 320 12.96 11.67 -3.78
CA GLN A 320 13.29 11.38 -5.18
C GLN A 320 13.99 10.03 -5.44
N ASP A 321 13.41 8.96 -4.92
CA ASP A 321 13.64 7.65 -5.52
C ASP A 321 12.87 7.66 -6.85
N THR A 322 13.58 7.80 -7.99
CA THR A 322 12.98 7.58 -9.31
C THR A 322 12.25 6.23 -9.31
N PRO A 323 11.25 5.97 -10.19
CA PRO A 323 10.59 4.66 -10.26
C PRO A 323 11.59 3.50 -10.28
N GLU A 324 12.76 3.72 -10.90
CA GLU A 324 13.91 2.82 -10.87
C GLU A 324 14.46 2.56 -9.46
N ILE A 325 14.69 3.58 -8.63
CA ILE A 325 15.22 3.40 -7.27
C ILE A 325 14.18 2.73 -6.36
N VAL A 326 12.88 3.05 -6.52
CA VAL A 326 11.80 2.37 -5.79
C VAL A 326 11.80 0.87 -6.12
N GLN A 327 11.91 0.52 -7.40
CA GLN A 327 11.99 -0.88 -7.85
C GLN A 327 13.25 -1.58 -7.30
N LYS A 328 14.42 -0.92 -7.36
CA LYS A 328 15.67 -1.47 -6.79
C LYS A 328 15.57 -1.62 -5.27
N ARG A 329 14.88 -0.73 -4.56
CA ARG A 329 14.66 -0.86 -3.12
C ARG A 329 13.80 -2.09 -2.78
N GLN A 330 12.75 -2.35 -3.56
CA GLN A 330 11.96 -3.58 -3.41
C GLN A 330 12.79 -4.84 -3.68
N GLN A 331 13.66 -4.82 -4.69
CA GLN A 331 14.59 -5.92 -4.97
C GLN A 331 15.61 -6.13 -3.84
N LEU A 332 16.16 -5.04 -3.29
CA LEU A 332 17.05 -5.07 -2.12
C LEU A 332 16.35 -5.70 -0.92
N GLU A 333 15.12 -5.28 -0.62
CA GLU A 333 14.32 -5.82 0.49
C GLU A 333 14.00 -7.30 0.28
N SER A 334 13.69 -7.71 -0.95
CA SER A 334 13.50 -9.12 -1.30
C SER A 334 14.75 -9.95 -0.99
N GLY A 335 15.94 -9.48 -1.40
CA GLY A 335 17.21 -10.13 -1.08
C GLY A 335 17.50 -10.15 0.42
N ALA A 336 17.33 -9.03 1.12
CA ALA A 336 17.54 -8.95 2.57
C ALA A 336 16.59 -9.86 3.36
N ASN A 337 15.36 -10.08 2.85
CA ASN A 337 14.39 -10.96 3.49
C ASN A 337 14.83 -12.43 3.53
N TRP A 338 15.74 -12.87 2.64
CA TRP A 338 16.28 -14.23 2.69
C TRP A 338 17.09 -14.50 3.95
N PHE A 339 17.75 -13.50 4.53
CA PHE A 339 18.41 -13.67 5.83
C PHE A 339 17.41 -13.99 6.96
N TYR A 340 16.21 -13.40 6.93
CA TYR A 340 15.16 -13.74 7.90
C TYR A 340 14.56 -15.12 7.63
N TRP A 341 14.44 -15.52 6.36
CA TRP A 341 14.03 -16.89 6.03
C TRP A 341 15.02 -17.92 6.55
N ILE A 342 16.32 -17.72 6.32
CA ILE A 342 17.39 -18.59 6.85
C ILE A 342 17.29 -18.68 8.38
N ALA A 343 17.20 -17.54 9.07
CA ALA A 343 17.08 -17.51 10.52
C ALA A 343 15.80 -18.19 11.02
N GLY A 344 14.66 -17.93 10.37
CA GLY A 344 13.36 -18.50 10.74
C GLY A 344 13.31 -20.01 10.56
N LEU A 345 13.77 -20.53 9.43
CA LEU A 345 13.82 -21.97 9.15
C LEU A 345 14.79 -22.69 10.11
N SER A 346 15.91 -22.05 10.44
CA SER A 346 16.85 -22.57 11.43
C SER A 346 16.27 -22.61 12.84
N LEU A 347 15.49 -21.58 13.21
CA LEU A 347 14.80 -21.56 14.50
C LEU A 347 13.70 -22.62 14.58
N VAL A 348 12.99 -22.89 13.49
CA VAL A 348 12.01 -24.00 13.44
C VAL A 348 12.72 -25.34 13.66
N ASN A 349 13.87 -25.57 13.01
CA ASN A 349 14.69 -26.76 13.25
C ASN A 349 15.15 -26.87 14.71
N LEU A 350 15.61 -25.77 15.28
CA LEU A 350 16.01 -25.70 16.68
C LEU A 350 14.86 -26.16 17.60
N LEU A 351 13.65 -25.66 17.37
CA LEU A 351 12.47 -26.03 18.15
C LEU A 351 12.09 -27.50 17.98
N ILE A 352 12.09 -28.02 16.75
CA ILE A 352 11.79 -29.43 16.47
C ILE A 352 12.76 -30.36 17.23
N SER A 353 14.07 -30.07 17.17
CA SER A 353 15.07 -30.81 17.92
C SER A 353 14.90 -30.68 19.43
N ALA A 354 14.47 -29.50 19.94
CA ALA A 354 14.28 -29.26 21.36
C ALA A 354 13.10 -30.08 21.94
N PHE A 355 12.09 -30.39 21.11
CA PHE A 355 10.99 -31.27 21.47
C PHE A 355 11.30 -32.77 21.32
N GLY A 356 12.56 -33.13 21.05
CA GLY A 356 13.01 -34.52 20.97
C GLY A 356 12.56 -35.25 19.70
N SER A 357 12.24 -34.51 18.63
CA SER A 357 11.98 -35.13 17.35
C SER A 357 13.29 -35.50 16.66
N ASP A 358 13.39 -36.75 16.19
CA ASP A 358 14.49 -37.24 15.35
C ASP A 358 14.43 -36.71 13.91
N TRP A 359 13.34 -36.03 13.58
CA TRP A 359 13.14 -35.42 12.28
C TRP A 359 13.73 -34.01 12.27
N ALA A 360 14.62 -33.72 11.33
CA ALA A 360 15.10 -32.36 11.07
C ALA A 360 14.64 -31.91 9.68
N PHE A 361 14.20 -30.66 9.57
CA PHE A 361 13.96 -30.06 8.26
C PHE A 361 15.33 -29.92 7.57
N ILE A 362 15.49 -30.54 6.39
CA ILE A 362 16.72 -30.45 5.56
C ILE A 362 17.08 -28.97 5.25
N ILE A 363 16.10 -28.08 5.39
CA ILE A 363 16.22 -26.66 5.11
C ILE A 363 16.44 -25.89 6.43
N GLY A 364 17.67 -25.43 6.67
CA GLY A 364 18.08 -24.63 7.83
C GLY A 364 19.59 -24.41 7.84
N LEU A 365 20.15 -23.92 8.96
CA LEU A 365 21.60 -23.82 9.17
C LEU A 365 22.17 -25.17 9.62
N GLY A 366 23.16 -25.68 8.89
CA GLY A 366 23.85 -26.93 9.19
C GLY A 366 24.60 -26.85 10.52
N ILE A 367 25.22 -25.71 10.82
CA ILE A 367 25.94 -25.49 12.09
C ILE A 367 25.00 -25.55 13.30
N SER A 368 23.76 -25.05 13.16
CA SER A 368 22.76 -25.15 14.22
C SER A 368 22.40 -26.62 14.47
N GLN A 369 22.27 -27.43 13.42
CA GLN A 369 22.00 -28.87 13.53
C GLN A 369 23.17 -29.63 14.16
N VAL A 370 24.42 -29.28 13.81
CA VAL A 370 25.62 -29.86 14.44
C VAL A 370 25.63 -29.56 15.94
N PHE A 371 25.38 -28.31 16.33
CA PHE A 371 25.33 -27.94 17.74
C PHE A 371 24.20 -28.63 18.50
N THR A 372 23.00 -28.73 17.94
CA THR A 372 21.89 -29.42 18.62
C THR A 372 22.13 -30.92 18.75
N ALA A 373 22.67 -31.58 17.73
CA ALA A 373 23.00 -33.00 17.77
C ALA A 373 24.04 -33.31 18.86
N ILE A 374 25.11 -32.50 18.94
CA ILE A 374 26.13 -32.64 20.00
C ILE A 374 25.51 -32.35 21.38
N ALA A 375 24.67 -31.31 21.50
CA ALA A 375 24.01 -30.97 22.75
C ALA A 375 23.11 -32.09 23.28
N GLN A 376 22.35 -32.74 22.39
CA GLN A 376 21.49 -33.87 22.73
C GLN A 376 22.28 -35.08 23.22
N GLU A 377 23.47 -35.32 22.65
CA GLU A 377 24.31 -36.43 23.10
C GLU A 377 24.91 -36.16 24.49
N TYR A 378 25.38 -34.94 24.76
CA TYR A 378 25.84 -34.56 26.10
C TYR A 378 24.72 -34.55 27.15
N ALA A 379 23.48 -34.23 26.76
CA ALA A 379 22.33 -34.25 27.65
C ALA A 379 21.97 -35.67 28.16
N LYS A 380 22.49 -36.73 27.54
CA LYS A 380 22.33 -38.12 28.00
C LYS A 380 23.39 -38.54 29.04
N GLY A 381 24.45 -37.75 29.26
CA GLY A 381 25.54 -38.01 30.21
C GLY A 381 25.32 -37.43 31.63
N VAL A 382 26.24 -37.71 32.56
CA VAL A 382 26.18 -37.32 34.00
C VAL A 382 26.43 -35.81 34.23
N ASP A 383 25.73 -35.22 35.22
CA ASP A 383 25.68 -33.85 35.78
C ASP A 383 26.60 -32.73 35.25
N SER A 384 27.87 -32.99 34.95
CA SER A 384 28.79 -31.97 34.39
C SER A 384 28.55 -31.67 32.90
N SER A 385 27.74 -32.47 32.21
CA SER A 385 27.44 -32.32 30.78
C SER A 385 26.29 -31.36 30.46
N MET A 386 25.46 -30.96 31.44
CA MET A 386 24.33 -30.05 31.21
C MET A 386 24.76 -28.62 30.86
N ILE A 387 25.82 -28.10 31.47
CA ILE A 387 26.32 -26.75 31.17
C ILE A 387 26.79 -26.67 29.72
N LEU A 388 27.53 -27.67 29.25
CA LEU A 388 28.02 -27.74 27.88
C LEU A 388 26.86 -27.87 26.88
N ALA A 389 25.87 -28.71 27.16
CA ALA A 389 24.66 -28.81 26.33
C ALA A 389 23.93 -27.47 26.23
N GLY A 390 23.77 -26.75 27.34
CA GLY A 390 23.17 -25.42 27.37
C GLY A 390 23.93 -24.39 26.52
N ILE A 391 25.27 -24.40 26.56
CA ILE A 391 26.11 -23.53 25.72
C ILE A 391 25.89 -23.84 24.23
N LEU A 392 25.82 -25.12 23.84
CA LEU A 392 25.62 -25.52 22.45
C LEU A 392 24.23 -25.11 21.92
N TRP A 393 23.17 -25.25 22.72
CA TRP A 393 21.84 -24.71 22.39
C TRP A 393 21.85 -23.19 22.21
N MET A 394 22.58 -22.48 23.07
CA MET A 394 22.75 -21.03 22.96
C MET A 394 23.50 -20.65 21.68
N LEU A 395 24.55 -21.38 21.30
CA LEU A 395 25.29 -21.15 20.05
C LEU A 395 24.41 -21.42 18.82
N ALA A 396 23.61 -22.49 18.83
CA ALA A 396 22.67 -22.79 17.76
C ALA A 396 21.62 -21.68 17.58
N PHE A 397 21.12 -21.12 18.69
CA PHE A 397 20.22 -19.96 18.68
C PHE A 397 20.92 -18.67 18.22
N ALA A 398 22.16 -18.44 18.68
CA ALA A 398 22.95 -17.27 18.32
C ALA A 398 23.23 -17.20 16.82
N ALA A 399 23.39 -18.34 16.15
CA ALA A 399 23.51 -18.40 14.69
C ALA A 399 22.26 -17.81 13.99
N SER A 400 21.05 -18.16 14.43
CA SER A 400 19.81 -17.56 13.91
C SER A 400 19.75 -16.06 14.18
N VAL A 401 20.14 -15.60 15.38
CA VAL A 401 20.17 -14.17 15.73
C VAL A 401 21.16 -13.41 14.84
N PHE A 402 22.33 -13.98 14.55
CA PHE A 402 23.32 -13.40 13.64
C PHE A 402 22.71 -13.14 12.25
N PHE A 403 21.94 -14.08 11.69
CA PHE A 403 21.28 -13.89 10.41
C PHE A 403 20.14 -12.85 10.47
N VAL A 404 19.40 -12.76 11.58
CA VAL A 404 18.44 -11.66 11.81
C VAL A 404 19.16 -10.30 11.79
N ALA A 405 20.31 -10.19 12.44
CA ALA A 405 21.12 -8.97 12.46
C ALA A 405 21.64 -8.61 11.05
N CYS A 406 22.11 -9.60 10.29
CA CYS A 406 22.50 -9.42 8.88
C CYS A 406 21.31 -8.93 8.05
N GLY A 407 20.13 -9.53 8.18
CA GLY A 407 18.91 -9.10 7.49
C GLY A 407 18.51 -7.66 7.81
N TRP A 408 18.58 -7.28 9.09
CA TRP A 408 18.27 -5.92 9.53
C TRP A 408 19.23 -4.90 8.94
N LEU A 409 20.53 -5.20 8.94
CA LEU A 409 21.54 -4.31 8.36
C LEU A 409 21.48 -4.30 6.82
N ALA A 410 21.15 -5.42 6.18
CA ALA A 410 21.04 -5.57 4.73
C ALA A 410 19.89 -4.74 4.13
N ARG A 411 18.83 -4.45 4.89
CA ARG A 411 17.77 -3.51 4.49
C ARG A 411 18.26 -2.06 4.31
N ARG A 412 19.46 -1.73 4.82
CA ARG A 412 20.11 -0.42 4.67
C ARG A 412 21.29 -0.51 3.68
N PRO A 413 21.04 -0.48 2.35
CA PRO A 413 21.88 -1.02 1.26
C PRO A 413 23.32 -1.47 1.63
N SER A 414 23.44 -2.43 2.56
CA SER A 414 24.70 -2.67 3.27
C SER A 414 25.41 -3.83 2.59
N VAL A 415 26.31 -3.48 1.67
CA VAL A 415 27.18 -4.43 0.98
C VAL A 415 27.94 -5.33 1.97
N ALA A 416 28.40 -4.77 3.09
CA ALA A 416 29.11 -5.52 4.12
C ALA A 416 28.22 -6.58 4.78
N ALA A 417 26.97 -6.24 5.12
CA ALA A 417 26.03 -7.19 5.71
C ALA A 417 25.75 -8.37 4.78
N PHE A 418 25.55 -8.09 3.49
CA PHE A 418 25.38 -9.15 2.48
C PHE A 418 26.63 -10.03 2.36
N VAL A 419 27.82 -9.45 2.22
CA VAL A 419 29.06 -10.23 2.07
C VAL A 419 29.31 -11.10 3.31
N VAL A 420 29.23 -10.53 4.51
CA VAL A 420 29.47 -11.26 5.77
C VAL A 420 28.45 -12.38 5.96
N GLY A 421 27.15 -12.10 5.76
CA GLY A 421 26.12 -13.12 5.86
C GLY A 421 26.25 -14.22 4.80
N MET A 422 26.58 -13.85 3.55
CA MET A 422 26.79 -14.83 2.47
C MET A 422 28.03 -15.70 2.71
N LEU A 423 29.12 -15.15 3.24
CA LEU A 423 30.31 -15.93 3.58
C LEU A 423 30.00 -16.92 4.70
N ALA A 424 29.33 -16.49 5.77
CA ALA A 424 28.91 -17.37 6.85
C ALA A 424 27.99 -18.50 6.35
N PHE A 425 27.01 -18.16 5.52
CA PHE A 425 26.07 -19.13 4.94
C PHE A 425 26.74 -20.06 3.90
N GLY A 426 27.71 -19.56 3.15
CA GLY A 426 28.53 -20.35 2.23
C GLY A 426 29.41 -21.36 2.97
N LEU A 427 30.01 -20.98 4.10
CA LEU A 427 30.74 -21.91 4.98
C LEU A 427 29.80 -22.96 5.56
N ASP A 428 28.60 -22.57 5.96
CA ASP A 428 27.56 -23.49 6.43
C ASP A 428 27.16 -24.51 5.36
N THR A 429 27.15 -24.10 4.08
CA THR A 429 26.91 -25.00 2.93
C THR A 429 27.95 -26.12 2.85
N LEU A 430 29.20 -25.89 3.29
CA LEU A 430 30.24 -26.93 3.29
C LEU A 430 29.89 -28.08 4.24
N ILE A 431 29.13 -27.82 5.30
CA ILE A 431 28.67 -28.86 6.24
C ILE A 431 27.75 -29.86 5.51
N TYR A 432 26.83 -29.34 4.70
CA TYR A 432 25.93 -30.17 3.87
C TYR A 432 26.66 -30.92 2.76
N LEU A 433 27.72 -30.33 2.18
CA LEU A 433 28.58 -31.03 1.22
C LEU A 433 29.33 -32.20 1.87
N LEU A 434 29.84 -32.00 3.09
CA LEU A 434 30.54 -33.04 3.84
C LEU A 434 29.61 -34.19 4.28
N SER A 435 28.32 -33.90 4.51
CA SER A 435 27.31 -34.92 4.81
C SER A 435 26.65 -35.53 3.55
N ALA A 436 27.08 -35.13 2.35
CA ALA A 436 26.49 -35.53 1.06
C ALA A 436 24.98 -35.25 0.93
N ASP A 437 24.46 -34.25 1.66
CA ASP A 437 23.06 -33.83 1.57
C ASP A 437 22.86 -32.90 0.38
N LEU A 438 22.63 -33.50 -0.79
CA LEU A 438 22.46 -32.78 -2.04
C LEU A 438 21.24 -31.84 -2.03
N ILE A 439 20.19 -32.17 -1.26
CA ILE A 439 18.98 -31.35 -1.14
C ILE A 439 19.30 -30.09 -0.31
N GLY A 440 19.98 -30.26 0.82
CA GLY A 440 20.47 -29.15 1.65
C GLY A 440 21.38 -28.21 0.86
N VAL A 441 22.32 -28.77 0.08
CA VAL A 441 23.20 -28.00 -0.81
C VAL A 441 22.40 -27.22 -1.87
N ALA A 442 21.43 -27.85 -2.53
CA ALA A 442 20.62 -27.19 -3.55
C ALA A 442 19.84 -25.99 -2.97
N PHE A 443 19.25 -26.15 -1.78
CA PHE A 443 18.58 -25.04 -1.09
C PHE A 443 19.54 -23.91 -0.74
N HIS A 444 20.74 -24.24 -0.23
CA HIS A 444 21.75 -23.24 0.11
C HIS A 444 22.19 -22.44 -1.12
N VAL A 445 22.43 -23.10 -2.25
CA VAL A 445 22.77 -22.45 -3.53
C VAL A 445 21.65 -21.50 -3.96
N LEU A 446 20.38 -21.92 -3.84
CA LEU A 446 19.23 -21.06 -4.15
C LEU A 446 19.18 -19.82 -3.26
N ALA A 447 19.33 -19.99 -1.94
CA ALA A 447 19.35 -18.87 -1.01
C ALA A 447 20.54 -17.94 -1.26
N LEU A 448 21.74 -18.48 -1.54
CA LEU A 448 22.92 -17.69 -1.94
C LEU A 448 22.68 -16.90 -3.22
N TYR A 449 21.95 -17.46 -4.20
CA TYR A 449 21.59 -16.75 -5.42
C TYR A 449 20.70 -15.53 -5.14
N PHE A 450 19.67 -15.66 -4.29
CA PHE A 450 18.83 -14.51 -3.94
C PHE A 450 19.56 -13.48 -3.07
N LEU A 451 20.43 -13.92 -2.16
CA LEU A 451 21.32 -13.01 -1.42
C LEU A 451 22.28 -12.26 -2.35
N TRP A 452 22.80 -12.93 -3.38
CA TRP A 452 23.62 -12.32 -4.42
C TRP A 452 22.86 -11.24 -5.20
N GLN A 453 21.61 -11.49 -5.58
CA GLN A 453 20.76 -10.46 -6.21
C GLN A 453 20.59 -9.23 -5.31
N GLY A 454 20.38 -9.45 -4.00
CA GLY A 454 20.35 -8.38 -3.00
C GLY A 454 21.65 -7.58 -2.93
N LEU A 455 22.80 -8.27 -2.92
CA LEU A 455 24.13 -7.66 -2.93
C LEU A 455 24.39 -6.80 -4.18
N VAL A 456 24.07 -7.32 -5.37
CA VAL A 456 24.20 -6.58 -6.64
C VAL A 456 23.35 -5.31 -6.60
N THR A 457 22.12 -5.43 -6.12
CA THR A 457 21.19 -4.30 -5.99
C THR A 457 21.68 -3.26 -4.97
N ALA A 458 22.21 -3.70 -3.83
CA ALA A 458 22.81 -2.82 -2.83
C ALA A 458 23.98 -2.02 -3.40
N ARG A 459 24.85 -2.66 -4.20
CA ARG A 459 25.96 -1.99 -4.90
C ARG A 459 25.44 -0.98 -5.93
N ALA A 460 24.41 -1.33 -6.68
CA ALA A 460 23.80 -0.42 -7.67
C ALA A 460 23.22 0.83 -6.99
N ILE A 461 22.45 0.66 -5.90
CA ILE A 461 21.89 1.79 -5.13
C ILE A 461 23.02 2.68 -4.58
N LYS A 462 24.08 2.09 -3.99
CA LYS A 462 25.22 2.87 -3.51
C LYS A 462 25.94 3.65 -4.61
N LYS A 463 26.10 3.05 -5.80
CA LYS A 463 26.73 3.71 -6.95
C LYS A 463 25.91 4.92 -7.43
N ILE A 464 24.59 4.77 -7.48
CA ILE A 464 23.67 5.88 -7.81
C ILE A 464 23.78 6.98 -6.76
N ALA A 465 23.81 6.61 -5.47
CA ALA A 465 23.92 7.56 -4.38
C ALA A 465 25.26 8.32 -4.36
N SER A 466 26.36 7.70 -4.79
CA SER A 466 27.69 8.36 -4.89
C SER A 466 27.90 9.20 -6.14
N ALA A 467 27.03 9.06 -7.15
CA ALA A 467 27.10 9.83 -8.40
C ALA A 467 26.27 11.13 -8.34
N ARG A 468 25.49 11.30 -7.28
CA ARG A 468 24.87 12.56 -6.86
C ARG A 468 25.82 13.25 -5.88
#